data_AF-A0AAD5I7M0-F1
#
_entry.id   AF-A0AAD5I7M0-F1
#
_cell.length_a   1.000
_cell.length_b   1.000
_cell.length_c   1.000
_cell.angle_alpha   90.00
_cell.angle_beta   90.00
_cell.angle_gamma   90.00
#
_symmetry.space_group_name_H-M   'P 1'
#
loop_
_entity.id
_entity.type
_entity.pdbx_description
1 polymer ?
#
loop_
_entity_poly.entity_id
_entity_poly.type
_entity_poly.pdbx_seq_one_letter_code
_entity_poly.pdbx_strand_id
1 'polypeptide(L)'
;MCKNVVERYLLEPVERTHSNFNVLNWWSVSNAHYPILALVAKDVFSMPISTVVSEPVFSSGGRVLDSFRSSLTPKMAECLICTQNWLQAKHRTSQLEEEIMQAQSDDSSLENLQFVEDADTGK
;
A
#
# COMPACT_ATOMS: atom_id res chain seq x y z
N MET A 1 31.13 21.99 -0.26
CA MET A 1 30.08 22.12 0.78
C MET A 1 29.34 20.80 0.83
N CYS A 2 29.35 20.10 1.97
CA CYS A 2 28.67 18.82 2.12
C CYS A 2 27.17 19.05 2.01
N LYS A 3 26.58 18.74 0.85
CA LYS A 3 25.14 18.88 0.65
C LYS A 3 24.42 17.88 1.57
N ASN A 4 23.50 18.36 2.40
CA ASN A 4 22.65 17.50 3.21
C ASN A 4 21.82 16.59 2.26
N VAL A 5 21.43 15.41 2.73
CA VAL A 5 20.55 14.46 2.02
C VAL A 5 19.30 15.16 1.46
N VAL A 6 18.72 16.09 2.24
CA VAL A 6 17.58 16.92 1.80
C VAL A 6 17.95 17.78 0.60
N GLU A 7 19.07 18.51 0.67
CA GLU A 7 19.52 19.38 -0.42
C GLU A 7 19.88 18.58 -1.67
N ARG A 8 20.39 17.35 -1.50
CA ARG A 8 20.65 16.45 -2.63
C ARG A 8 19.37 16.06 -3.34
N TYR A 9 18.35 15.63 -2.57
CA TYR A 9 17.03 15.29 -3.12
C TYR A 9 16.38 16.49 -3.83
N LEU A 10 16.45 17.68 -3.23
CA LEU A 10 15.87 18.90 -3.83
C LEU A 10 16.57 19.36 -5.11
N LEU A 11 17.80 18.92 -5.35
CA LEU A 11 18.57 19.23 -6.56
C LEU A 11 18.45 18.17 -7.65
N GLU A 12 17.84 17.02 -7.34
CA GLU A 12 17.58 16.00 -8.35
C GLU A 12 16.50 16.48 -9.33
N PRO A 13 16.63 16.13 -10.62
CA PRO A 13 15.61 16.45 -11.59
C PRO A 13 14.29 15.79 -11.19
N VAL A 14 13.20 16.57 -11.24
CA VAL A 14 11.86 16.06 -10.96
C VAL A 14 11.53 14.96 -11.96
N GLU A 15 11.19 13.79 -11.43
CA GLU A 15 10.82 12.64 -12.24
C GLU A 15 9.52 12.92 -12.99
N ARG A 16 9.46 12.48 -14.26
CA ARG A 16 8.26 12.73 -15.09
C ARG A 16 7.12 11.88 -14.56
N THR A 17 6.10 12.53 -14.00
CA THR A 17 4.90 11.85 -13.54
C THR A 17 4.07 11.41 -14.75
N HIS A 18 4.05 10.10 -14.99
CA HIS A 18 3.13 9.46 -15.91
C HIS A 18 1.76 9.28 -15.24
N SER A 19 0.71 9.01 -16.02
CA SER A 19 -0.66 8.85 -15.51
C SER A 19 -0.80 7.76 -14.42
N ASN A 20 0.10 6.78 -14.41
CA ASN A 20 0.09 5.64 -13.48
C ASN A 20 1.20 5.75 -12.41
N PHE A 21 1.69 6.95 -12.12
CA PHE A 21 2.76 7.14 -11.13
C PHE A 21 2.27 6.82 -9.71
N ASN A 22 2.89 5.84 -9.07
CA ASN A 22 2.63 5.49 -7.67
C ASN A 22 3.71 6.07 -6.76
N VAL A 23 3.35 7.14 -6.02
CA VAL A 23 4.27 7.84 -5.11
C VAL A 23 4.79 6.97 -3.97
N LEU A 24 3.97 6.04 -3.45
CA LEU A 24 4.38 5.14 -2.37
C LEU A 24 5.40 4.11 -2.88
N ASN A 25 5.16 3.55 -4.07
CA ASN A 25 6.09 2.63 -4.70
C ASN A 25 7.42 3.33 -5.04
N TRP A 26 7.35 4.58 -5.50
CA TRP A 26 8.52 5.39 -5.75
C TRP A 26 9.39 5.56 -4.50
N TRP A 27 8.80 5.97 -3.37
CA TRP A 27 9.53 6.09 -2.10
C TRP A 27 10.04 4.75 -1.56
N SER A 28 9.37 3.65 -1.87
CA SER A 28 9.84 2.29 -1.55
C SER A 28 11.15 1.95 -2.26
N VAL A 29 11.25 2.24 -3.56
CA VAL A 29 12.47 2.03 -4.35
C VAL A 29 13.57 3.04 -3.96
N SER A 30 13.21 4.29 -3.75
CA SER A 30 14.15 5.37 -3.37
C SER A 30 14.70 5.24 -1.95
N ASN A 31 14.16 4.34 -1.12
CA ASN A 31 14.61 4.08 0.25
C ASN A 31 16.10 3.68 0.32
N ALA A 32 16.63 3.02 -0.73
CA ALA A 32 18.05 2.67 -0.80
C ALA A 32 18.96 3.91 -0.85
N HIS A 33 18.51 4.97 -1.53
CA HIS A 33 19.26 6.22 -1.68
C HIS A 33 18.95 7.22 -0.55
N TYR A 34 17.72 7.17 -0.02
CA TYR A 34 17.17 8.18 0.86
C TYR A 34 16.43 7.56 2.06
N PRO A 35 17.09 6.75 2.92
CA PRO A 35 16.41 5.95 3.93
C PRO A 35 15.62 6.78 4.95
N ILE A 36 16.19 7.91 5.40
CA ILE A 36 15.53 8.79 6.37
C ILE A 36 14.37 9.55 5.73
N LEU A 37 14.55 10.06 4.50
CA LEU A 37 13.50 10.79 3.80
C LEU A 37 12.35 9.87 3.37
N ALA A 38 12.64 8.62 2.99
CA ALA A 38 11.63 7.63 2.64
C ALA A 38 10.74 7.27 3.84
N LEU A 39 11.31 7.19 5.04
CA LEU A 39 10.52 7.03 6.27
C LEU A 39 9.59 8.21 6.52
N VAL A 40 10.11 9.44 6.43
CA VAL A 40 9.30 10.66 6.60
C VAL A 40 8.20 10.74 5.53
N ALA A 41 8.53 10.45 4.27
CA ALA A 41 7.58 10.45 3.17
C ALA A 41 6.49 9.39 3.36
N LYS A 42 6.86 8.18 3.80
CA LYS A 42 5.89 7.13 4.13
C LYS A 42 4.94 7.61 5.22
N ASP A 43 5.43 8.22 6.29
CA ASP A 43 4.58 8.71 7.37
C ASP A 43 3.64 9.81 6.89
N VAL A 44 4.11 10.74 6.06
CA VAL A 44 3.30 11.83 5.49
C VAL A 44 2.25 11.31 4.51
N PHE A 45 2.61 10.40 3.61
CA PHE A 45 1.68 9.87 2.58
C PHE A 45 0.75 8.78 3.10
N SER A 46 1.06 8.13 4.23
CA SER A 46 0.17 7.15 4.86
C SER A 46 -0.97 7.82 5.65
N MET A 47 -0.90 9.14 5.88
CA MET A 47 -1.98 9.87 6.54
C MET A 47 -3.18 10.02 5.59
N PRO A 48 -4.38 9.60 5.98
CA PRO A 48 -5.57 9.91 5.21
C PRO A 48 -5.76 11.43 5.18
N ILE A 49 -5.69 12.04 3.99
CA ILE A 49 -5.75 13.50 3.77
C ILE A 49 -7.10 14.09 4.20
N SER A 50 -8.11 13.24 4.44
CA SER A 50 -9.43 13.63 4.92
C SER A 50 -9.97 12.60 5.91
N THR A 51 -10.07 12.99 7.18
CA THR A 51 -11.01 12.42 8.14
C THR A 51 -12.40 13.06 8.05
N VAL A 52 -12.77 13.62 6.89
CA VAL A 52 -14.18 13.95 6.64
C VAL A 52 -14.89 12.64 6.34
N VAL A 53 -15.38 12.02 7.40
CA VAL A 53 -16.42 11.00 7.34
C VAL A 53 -17.64 11.69 6.72
N SER A 54 -17.77 11.70 5.39
CA SER A 54 -18.97 12.20 4.72
C SER A 54 -20.09 11.16 4.84
N GLU A 55 -20.50 10.88 6.07
CA GLU A 55 -21.77 10.27 6.44
C GLU A 55 -22.02 8.75 6.22
N PRO A 56 -21.29 7.90 5.45
CA PRO A 56 -21.88 6.62 5.05
C PRO A 56 -21.59 5.52 6.10
N VAL A 57 -20.56 5.71 6.93
CA VAL A 57 -20.21 4.82 8.05
C VAL A 57 -21.09 5.10 9.27
N PHE A 58 -21.60 6.33 9.40
CA PHE A 58 -22.56 6.68 10.46
C PHE A 58 -24.00 6.27 10.11
N SER A 59 -24.27 5.96 8.83
CA SER A 59 -25.55 5.38 8.37
C SER A 59 -25.68 3.87 8.61
N SER A 60 -24.78 3.24 9.38
CA SER A 60 -25.17 1.99 10.08
C SER A 60 -26.27 2.20 11.14
N GLY A 61 -26.93 3.36 11.16
CA GLY A 61 -28.25 3.60 11.74
C GLY A 61 -29.41 2.72 11.21
N GLY A 62 -29.10 1.62 10.52
CA GLY A 62 -30.06 0.55 10.18
C GLY A 62 -29.90 -0.72 11.03
N ARG A 63 -28.88 -0.84 11.87
CA ARG A 63 -28.88 -1.84 12.96
C ARG A 63 -29.35 -1.15 14.21
N VAL A 64 -30.67 -1.00 14.27
CA VAL A 64 -31.40 -0.63 15.48
C VAL A 64 -30.91 -1.58 16.58
N LEU A 65 -30.03 -1.06 17.42
CA LEU A 65 -29.76 -1.58 18.75
C LEU A 65 -31.07 -1.40 19.50
N ASP A 66 -31.96 -2.39 19.35
CA ASP A 66 -33.09 -2.57 20.24
C ASP A 66 -32.55 -2.48 21.67
N SER A 67 -33.14 -1.60 22.48
CA SER A 67 -32.69 -1.32 23.86
C SER A 67 -32.68 -2.57 24.74
N PHE A 68 -33.25 -3.67 24.26
CA PHE A 68 -33.26 -4.98 24.91
C PHE A 68 -32.07 -5.91 24.59
N ARG A 69 -31.13 -5.59 23.68
CA ARG A 69 -30.11 -6.58 23.25
C ARG A 69 -28.63 -6.19 23.29
N SER A 70 -28.19 -5.02 23.77
CA SER A 70 -26.76 -4.87 24.11
C SER A 70 -26.48 -3.92 25.28
N SER A 71 -26.28 -4.50 26.45
CA SER A 71 -25.58 -3.89 27.59
C SER A 71 -24.05 -3.85 27.36
N LEU A 72 -23.60 -3.54 26.15
CA LEU A 72 -22.17 -3.42 25.88
C LEU A 72 -21.69 -2.11 26.50
N THR A 73 -20.75 -2.19 27.44
CA THR A 73 -20.06 -0.99 27.91
C THR A 73 -19.30 -0.39 26.73
N PRO A 74 -19.10 0.94 26.67
CA PRO A 74 -18.32 1.59 25.61
C PRO A 74 -16.95 0.92 25.40
N LYS A 75 -16.31 0.50 26.49
CA LYS A 75 -15.04 -0.24 26.47
C LYS A 75 -15.14 -1.61 25.77
N MET A 76 -16.22 -2.35 25.99
CA MET A 76 -16.43 -3.64 25.32
C MET A 76 -16.71 -3.44 23.83
N ALA A 77 -17.51 -2.42 23.48
CA ALA A 77 -17.76 -2.07 22.08
C ALA A 77 -16.45 -1.68 21.36
N GLU A 78 -15.62 -0.85 21.99
CA GLU A 78 -14.29 -0.49 21.48
C GLU A 78 -13.40 -1.72 21.27
N CYS A 79 -13.30 -2.60 22.26
CA CYS A 79 -12.54 -3.85 22.13
C CYS A 79 -13.02 -4.70 20.95
N LEU A 80 -14.33 -4.85 20.76
CA LEU A 80 -14.89 -5.64 19.66
C LEU A 80 -14.58 -5.00 18.30
N ILE A 81 -14.72 -3.68 18.18
CA ILE A 81 -14.42 -2.96 16.93
C ILE A 81 -12.93 -3.03 16.61
N CYS A 82 -12.06 -2.77 17.59
CA CYS A 82 -10.61 -2.82 17.41
C CYS A 82 -10.12 -4.22 17.04
N THR A 83 -10.63 -5.26 17.70
CA THR A 83 -10.28 -6.65 17.37
C THR A 83 -10.76 -7.04 15.97
N GLN A 84 -11.98 -6.65 15.59
CA GLN A 84 -12.50 -6.89 14.25
C GLN A 84 -11.65 -6.19 13.17
N ASN A 85 -11.33 -4.90 13.38
CA ASN A 85 -10.50 -4.13 12.45
C ASN A 85 -9.10 -4.74 12.30
N TRP A 86 -8.50 -5.19 13.39
CA TRP A 86 -7.20 -5.87 13.39
C TRP A 86 -7.22 -7.17 12.58
N LEU A 87 -8.25 -8.01 12.79
CA LEU A 87 -8.41 -9.26 12.03
C LEU A 87 -8.61 -9.00 10.53
N GLN A 88 -9.38 -7.99 10.16
CA GLN A 88 -9.57 -7.61 8.76
C GLN A 88 -8.29 -7.06 8.12
N ALA A 89 -7.52 -6.24 8.85
CA ALA A 89 -6.25 -5.72 8.36
C ALA A 89 -5.28 -6.87 8.04
N LYS A 90 -5.18 -7.87 8.93
CA LYS A 90 -4.37 -9.08 8.70
C LYS A 90 -4.79 -9.88 7.48
N HIS A 91 -6.10 -10.05 7.29
CA HIS A 91 -6.60 -10.75 6.12
C HIS A 91 -6.26 -10.01 4.82
N ARG A 92 -6.42 -8.68 4.80
CA ARG A 92 -6.05 -7.86 3.64
C ARG A 92 -4.55 -7.92 3.36
N THR A 93 -3.69 -7.92 4.38
CA THR A 93 -2.24 -8.04 4.18
C THR A 93 -1.86 -9.41 3.60
N SER A 94 -2.46 -10.50 4.09
CA SER A 94 -2.18 -11.84 3.53
C SER A 94 -2.64 -11.97 2.08
N GLN A 95 -3.79 -11.40 1.72
CA GLN A 95 -4.25 -11.37 0.32
C GLN A 95 -3.29 -10.60 -0.60
N LEU A 96 -2.80 -9.44 -0.15
CA LEU A 96 -1.82 -8.65 -0.91
C LEU A 96 -0.49 -9.39 -1.06
N GLU A 97 -0.03 -10.12 -0.03
CA GLU A 97 1.19 -10.93 -0.10
C GLU A 97 1.06 -12.06 -1.13
N GLU A 98 -0.09 -12.75 -1.16
CA GLU A 98 -0.40 -13.78 -2.15
C GLU A 98 -0.45 -13.22 -3.58
N GLU A 99 -1.11 -12.06 -3.78
CA GLU A 99 -1.17 -11.38 -5.08
C GLU A 99 0.22 -10.92 -5.56
N ILE A 100 1.09 -10.43 -4.67
CA ILE A 100 2.46 -10.03 -5.01
C ILE A 100 3.30 -11.24 -5.42
N MET A 101 3.19 -12.37 -4.70
CA MET A 101 3.89 -13.61 -5.07
C MET A 101 3.43 -14.15 -6.43
N GLN A 102 2.13 -14.08 -6.71
CA GLN A 102 1.57 -14.49 -8.00
C GLN A 102 2.11 -13.61 -9.14
N ALA A 103 2.12 -12.28 -8.95
CA ALA A 103 2.60 -11.33 -9.96
C ALA A 103 4.10 -11.49 -10.29
N GLN A 104 4.92 -11.90 -9.33
CA GLN A 104 6.35 -12.19 -9.54
C GLN A 104 6.61 -13.52 -10.27
N SER A 105 5.69 -14.48 -10.14
CA SER A 105 5.75 -15.76 -10.86
C SER A 105 5.41 -15.61 -12.35
N ASP A 106 4.56 -14.65 -12.70
CA ASP A 106 4.13 -14.44 -14.08
C ASP A 106 5.17 -13.66 -14.91
N ASP A 107 5.94 -12.76 -14.29
CA ASP A 107 7.02 -12.01 -14.93
C ASP A 107 8.21 -12.93 -15.33
N SER A 108 8.54 -13.91 -14.49
CA SER A 108 9.57 -14.92 -14.74
C SER A 108 9.17 -15.96 -15.81
N SER A 109 7.89 -16.06 -16.14
CA SER A 109 7.41 -16.93 -17.23
C SER A 109 7.62 -16.31 -18.63
N LEU A 110 7.76 -14.98 -18.73
CA LEU A 110 8.02 -14.27 -19.99
C LEU A 110 9.50 -14.31 -20.41
N GLU A 111 10.44 -14.50 -19.48
CA GLU A 111 11.88 -14.68 -19.81
C GLU A 111 12.18 -16.05 -20.45
N ASN A 112 11.31 -17.05 -20.27
CA ASN A 112 11.50 -18.39 -20.85
C ASN A 112 11.02 -18.52 -22.31
N LEU A 113 10.45 -17.46 -22.91
CA LEU A 113 9.99 -17.49 -24.30
C LEU A 113 11.00 -16.96 -25.32
N GLN A 114 12.23 -16.63 -24.90
CA GLN A 114 13.27 -16.08 -25.79
C GLN A 114 14.28 -17.12 -26.32
N PHE A 115 13.99 -18.42 -26.24
CA PHE A 115 14.92 -19.50 -26.63
C PHE A 115 14.37 -20.50 -27.68
N VAL A 116 13.46 -20.08 -28.58
CA VAL A 116 13.10 -20.90 -29.75
C VAL A 116 13.18 -20.08 -31.04
N GLU A 117 14.37 -19.62 -31.38
CA GLU A 117 14.74 -19.26 -32.75
C GLU A 117 16.25 -19.39 -32.84
N ASP A 118 16.73 -20.57 -33.23
CA ASP A 118 18.02 -20.80 -33.90
C ASP A 118 18.18 -22.31 -34.18
N ALA A 119 17.31 -22.83 -35.04
CA ALA A 119 17.56 -24.09 -35.73
C ALA A 119 16.86 -24.03 -37.09
N ASP A 120 17.35 -23.15 -37.97
CA ASP A 120 17.21 -23.40 -39.39
C ASP A 120 18.55 -23.35 -40.11
N THR A 121 18.64 -24.27 -41.04
CA THR A 121 19.80 -24.94 -41.60
C THR A 121 20.46 -24.08 -42.66
N GLY A 122 21.76 -23.85 -42.53
CA GLY A 122 22.58 -23.15 -43.52
C GLY A 122 23.71 -24.02 -44.05
N LYS A 123 23.45 -24.71 -45.16
CA LYS A 123 24.36 -25.32 -46.16
C LYS A 123 25.46 -26.30 -45.71
#